data_AF-A3VA67-F1
#
_entry.id   AF-A3VA67-F1
#
_cell.length_a   1.000
_cell.length_b   1.000
_cell.length_c   1.000
_cell.angle_alpha   90.00
_cell.angle_beta   90.00
_cell.angle_gamma   90.00
#
_symmetry.space_group_name_H-M   'P 1'
#
loop_
_entity.id
_entity.type
_entity.pdbx_description
1 polymer ?
#
loop_
_entity_poly.entity_id
_entity_poly.type
_entity_poly.pdbx_seq_one_letter_code
_entity_poly.pdbx_strand_id
1 'polypeptide(L)'
;MKTSIATVSISGSLTDKLEAIAAAGYDGIEIFEQDFIAFDGSPRDVGRMVRDHGLEITLFQPFRDFEGLPEPYRSKAFDRAERKFDLMGELGTDLVLYCSSCHPKALGGIDRAADDFAELGERAGARGMRVGYEALAWGKHVSDHRDAWEIVRRADHPNIGLILDSFHTLGRGIDPETIRRIPGDKIFFIQLADAPKIDMDLLYWSRHFRNMPGEGDLPVKAFMQAVMAAGYDGPISLEIFNDQFRGSSTRQVAQDGYRSLVALMDDVRRAEPALDIDLPRIPARVPSHGVSFIEFATRGDEADKLEALLATLGFAPSGTHRNKAVSLWSQGGVRIVLNKETEGHAATAFNARGTTVCDIGLRVADAQAVVDRAGALGIAPFSQPIGPGEMDIPAIRGLSGSVLHFIDEGTGLEHVWQVEFGQSETPAGAGITGIDHIAQTMSYEDMLSWTLFYTSVFDMRKSAMVDVFDPDGLVRSQVVESPDGALKITLNGADSHRTLAGRFLSETFGASVQHVALATDDIFSTLTDMTARGFEPLPMPQNYYDDLAARFDIAPDLLARMQELNVLYDHDEKGAFFQCYSKAFAGGLFFEILQRDPGYTGFGAPNAPFRIAAQKRQVRGRGMPAR
;
A
#
# COMPACT_ATOMS: atom_id res chain seq x y z
N MET A 1 20.82 0.96 12.67
CA MET A 1 20.94 0.67 11.22
C MET A 1 20.83 1.99 10.50
N LYS A 2 21.64 2.20 9.46
CA LYS A 2 21.55 3.41 8.64
C LYS A 2 20.62 3.20 7.44
N THR A 3 19.69 4.10 7.24
CA THR A 3 18.70 4.07 6.16
C THR A 3 19.01 5.10 5.08
N SER A 4 18.76 4.75 3.83
CA SER A 4 18.93 5.65 2.69
C SER A 4 17.82 5.47 1.65
N ILE A 5 17.71 6.42 0.74
CA ILE A 5 16.86 6.32 -0.44
C ILE A 5 17.51 7.05 -1.62
N ALA A 6 17.44 6.45 -2.80
CA ALA A 6 17.90 7.09 -4.02
C ALA A 6 16.98 8.25 -4.42
N THR A 7 17.56 9.37 -4.85
CA THR A 7 16.77 10.53 -5.30
C THR A 7 15.89 10.21 -6.51
N VAL A 8 16.22 9.17 -7.28
CA VAL A 8 15.41 8.69 -8.41
C VAL A 8 14.07 8.07 -7.97
N SER A 9 13.98 7.61 -6.72
CA SER A 9 12.80 6.99 -6.12
C SER A 9 11.69 8.00 -5.82
N ILE A 10 11.99 9.30 -5.86
CA ILE A 10 11.09 10.36 -5.43
C ILE A 10 10.95 11.42 -6.54
N SER A 11 9.72 11.91 -6.74
CA SER A 11 9.39 13.00 -7.66
C SER A 11 9.81 14.38 -7.11
N GLY A 12 9.77 15.42 -7.94
CA GLY A 12 10.01 16.81 -7.53
C GLY A 12 11.43 17.33 -7.76
N SER A 13 11.69 18.56 -7.33
CA SER A 13 13.04 19.15 -7.41
C SER A 13 13.97 18.51 -6.37
N LEU A 14 15.29 18.62 -6.57
CA LEU A 14 16.26 18.08 -5.59
C LEU A 14 16.00 18.63 -4.17
N THR A 15 15.67 19.92 -4.04
CA THR A 15 15.34 20.52 -2.74
C THR A 15 14.09 19.89 -2.11
N ASP A 16 13.02 19.70 -2.88
CA ASP A 16 11.78 19.09 -2.36
C ASP A 16 12.03 17.65 -1.89
N LYS A 17 12.85 16.90 -2.65
CA LYS A 17 13.26 15.54 -2.30
C LYS A 17 14.03 15.53 -0.98
N LEU A 18 15.04 16.41 -0.80
CA LEU A 18 15.84 16.47 0.42
C LEU A 18 14.99 16.81 1.65
N GLU A 19 14.07 17.77 1.53
CA GLU A 19 13.15 18.10 2.63
C GLU A 19 12.26 16.91 2.99
N ALA A 20 11.66 16.24 2.00
CA ALA A 20 10.81 15.09 2.23
C ALA A 20 11.55 13.90 2.85
N ILE A 21 12.77 13.61 2.38
CA ILE A 21 13.62 12.53 2.88
C ILE A 21 14.03 12.80 4.33
N ALA A 22 14.51 14.01 4.63
CA ALA A 22 14.88 14.39 5.99
C ALA A 22 13.66 14.33 6.94
N ALA A 23 12.51 14.84 6.50
CA ALA A 23 11.28 14.83 7.29
C ALA A 23 10.73 13.41 7.53
N ALA A 24 11.01 12.45 6.64
CA ALA A 24 10.64 11.05 6.83
C ALA A 24 11.55 10.31 7.83
N GLY A 25 12.75 10.84 8.11
CA GLY A 25 13.67 10.31 9.11
C GLY A 25 14.81 9.44 8.57
N TYR A 26 15.12 9.52 7.27
CA TYR A 26 16.29 8.84 6.70
C TYR A 26 17.61 9.44 7.21
N ASP A 27 18.65 8.63 7.22
CA ASP A 27 20.00 9.06 7.58
C ASP A 27 20.78 9.59 6.36
N GLY A 28 20.40 9.19 5.16
CA GLY A 28 21.10 9.60 3.94
C GLY A 28 20.36 9.34 2.65
N ILE A 29 21.05 9.65 1.55
CA ILE A 29 20.55 9.53 0.20
C ILE A 29 21.57 8.90 -0.73
N GLU A 30 21.06 8.39 -1.84
CA GLU A 30 21.87 8.11 -3.02
C GLU A 30 21.62 9.21 -4.05
N ILE A 31 22.67 9.91 -4.48
CA ILE A 31 22.54 10.92 -5.52
C ILE A 31 22.50 10.21 -6.87
N PHE A 32 21.35 10.28 -7.53
CA PHE A 32 21.21 9.87 -8.92
C PHE A 32 21.76 10.96 -9.84
N GLU A 33 22.72 10.62 -10.69
CA GLU A 33 23.50 11.57 -11.51
C GLU A 33 22.62 12.50 -12.33
N GLN A 34 21.47 12.03 -12.83
CA GLN A 34 20.57 12.85 -13.64
C GLN A 34 19.95 14.00 -12.84
N ASP A 35 19.59 13.80 -11.56
CA ASP A 35 19.09 14.87 -10.70
C ASP A 35 20.18 15.91 -10.45
N PHE A 36 21.44 15.45 -10.32
CA PHE A 36 22.59 16.33 -10.19
C PHE A 36 22.83 17.16 -11.47
N ILE A 37 22.82 16.52 -12.65
CA ILE A 37 23.02 17.22 -13.94
C ILE A 37 21.93 18.25 -14.22
N ALA A 38 20.70 17.99 -13.76
CA ALA A 38 19.58 18.90 -13.94
C ALA A 38 19.56 20.09 -12.95
N PHE A 39 20.42 20.07 -11.92
CA PHE A 39 20.47 21.10 -10.90
C PHE A 39 21.44 22.23 -11.26
N ASP A 40 21.03 23.49 -11.05
CA ASP A 40 21.78 24.70 -11.45
C ASP A 40 22.86 25.11 -10.43
N GLY A 41 23.53 24.14 -9.80
CA GLY A 41 24.53 24.36 -8.74
C GLY A 41 25.75 23.45 -8.85
N SER A 42 26.82 23.80 -8.13
CA SER A 42 28.06 22.99 -8.13
C SER A 42 27.91 21.71 -7.29
N PRO A 43 28.77 20.68 -7.49
CA PRO A 43 28.79 19.51 -6.60
C PRO A 43 28.98 19.90 -5.13
N ARG A 44 29.81 20.91 -4.85
CA ARG A 44 30.00 21.44 -3.49
C ARG A 44 28.73 22.03 -2.89
N ASP A 45 27.91 22.69 -3.71
CA ASP A 45 26.64 23.26 -3.26
C ASP A 45 25.63 22.14 -2.94
N VAL A 46 25.52 21.12 -3.79
CA VAL A 46 24.67 19.96 -3.54
C VAL A 46 25.11 19.24 -2.26
N GLY A 47 26.41 18.97 -2.11
CA GLY A 47 26.95 18.38 -0.88
C GLY A 47 26.59 19.19 0.37
N ARG A 48 26.68 20.52 0.30
CA ARG A 48 26.30 21.41 1.41
C ARG A 48 24.81 21.32 1.70
N MET A 49 23.95 21.39 0.68
CA MET A 49 22.50 21.28 0.84
C MET A 49 22.10 19.98 1.54
N VAL A 50 22.67 18.84 1.13
CA VAL A 50 22.38 17.54 1.77
C VAL A 50 22.72 17.55 3.25
N ARG A 51 23.91 18.08 3.60
CA ARG A 51 24.35 18.21 5.01
C ARG A 51 23.53 19.21 5.82
N ASP A 52 23.07 20.30 5.21
CA ASP A 52 22.21 21.30 5.86
C ASP A 52 20.86 20.69 6.27
N HIS A 53 20.40 19.64 5.57
CA HIS A 53 19.24 18.83 5.94
C HIS A 53 19.55 17.71 6.96
N GLY A 54 20.80 17.60 7.43
CA GLY A 54 21.23 16.56 8.37
C GLY A 54 21.41 15.17 7.72
N LEU A 55 21.45 15.09 6.39
CA LEU A 55 21.59 13.86 5.63
C LEU A 55 23.05 13.62 5.21
N GLU A 56 23.39 12.36 4.95
CA GLU A 56 24.64 11.96 4.29
C GLU A 56 24.42 11.54 2.83
N ILE A 57 25.37 11.84 1.95
CA ILE A 57 25.42 11.21 0.61
C ILE A 57 26.09 9.84 0.75
N THR A 58 25.28 8.80 0.89
CA THR A 58 25.75 7.43 1.15
C THR A 58 26.23 6.71 -0.12
N LEU A 59 25.77 7.18 -1.30
CA LEU A 59 26.15 6.62 -2.59
C LEU A 59 26.01 7.69 -3.70
N PHE A 60 26.96 7.70 -4.64
CA PHE A 60 26.81 8.37 -5.94
C PHE A 60 26.55 7.33 -7.03
N GLN A 61 25.54 7.54 -7.87
CA GLN A 61 25.18 6.54 -8.88
C GLN A 61 24.45 7.12 -10.09
N PRO A 62 24.41 6.40 -11.23
CA PRO A 62 25.17 5.21 -11.56
C PRO A 62 26.40 5.54 -12.44
N PHE A 63 27.46 4.74 -12.35
CA PHE A 63 28.49 4.64 -13.38
C PHE A 63 28.17 3.46 -14.30
N ARG A 64 27.95 3.74 -15.59
CA ARG A 64 27.58 2.72 -16.59
C ARG A 64 28.75 2.33 -17.48
N ASP A 65 28.71 1.10 -18.01
CA ASP A 65 29.56 0.62 -19.09
C ASP A 65 31.07 0.82 -18.83
N PHE A 66 31.62 0.04 -17.90
CA PHE A 66 33.03 0.11 -17.51
C PHE A 66 33.83 -1.12 -17.95
N GLU A 67 33.45 -2.29 -17.46
CA GLU A 67 34.26 -3.50 -17.50
C GLU A 67 34.24 -4.20 -18.86
N GLY A 68 35.33 -4.87 -19.20
CA GLY A 68 35.42 -5.73 -20.37
C GLY A 68 35.39 -4.99 -21.71
N LEU A 69 35.62 -3.67 -21.72
CA LEU A 69 35.65 -2.88 -22.93
C LEU A 69 36.97 -3.08 -23.71
N PRO A 70 36.94 -3.11 -25.06
CA PRO A 70 38.14 -3.05 -25.86
C PRO A 70 38.69 -1.61 -25.94
N GLU A 71 39.96 -1.46 -26.30
CA GLU A 71 40.47 -0.14 -26.70
C GLU A 71 39.77 0.37 -27.97
N PRO A 72 39.54 1.70 -28.09
CA PRO A 72 39.92 2.77 -27.17
C PRO A 72 38.89 3.05 -26.05
N TYR A 73 37.83 2.24 -25.94
CA TYR A 73 36.71 2.49 -25.02
C TYR A 73 37.11 2.27 -23.56
N ARG A 74 37.97 1.29 -23.29
CA ARG A 74 38.52 1.03 -21.96
C ARG A 74 39.24 2.26 -21.41
N SER A 75 40.23 2.79 -22.13
CA SER A 75 40.95 4.01 -21.72
C SER A 75 39.99 5.17 -21.41
N LYS A 76 38.99 5.38 -22.27
CA LYS A 76 37.98 6.43 -22.05
C LYS A 76 37.09 6.18 -20.83
N ALA A 77 36.80 4.93 -20.49
CA ALA A 77 36.03 4.57 -19.30
C ALA A 77 36.81 4.89 -18.04
N PHE A 78 38.12 4.59 -18.00
CA PHE A 78 39.00 5.01 -16.91
C PHE A 78 39.07 6.53 -16.79
N ASP A 79 39.26 7.28 -17.88
CA ASP A 79 39.24 8.75 -17.83
C ASP A 79 37.91 9.31 -17.28
N ARG A 80 36.80 8.62 -17.57
CA ARG A 80 35.48 8.99 -17.01
C ARG A 80 35.43 8.70 -15.51
N ALA A 81 35.99 7.58 -15.05
CA ALA A 81 36.08 7.23 -13.63
C ALA A 81 36.85 8.29 -12.83
N GLU A 82 38.00 8.73 -13.32
CA GLU A 82 38.81 9.79 -12.68
C GLU A 82 37.99 11.07 -12.46
N ARG A 83 37.26 11.53 -13.49
CA ARG A 83 36.37 12.70 -13.39
C ARG A 83 35.22 12.51 -12.41
N LYS A 84 34.72 11.28 -12.25
CA LYS A 84 33.69 10.98 -11.24
C LYS A 84 34.24 11.02 -9.84
N PHE A 85 35.46 10.54 -9.61
CA PHE A 85 36.10 10.66 -8.31
C PHE A 85 36.35 12.13 -7.91
N ASP A 86 36.75 12.98 -8.85
CA ASP A 86 36.89 14.42 -8.58
C ASP A 86 35.54 15.04 -8.16
N LEU A 87 34.47 14.71 -8.88
CA LEU A 87 33.10 15.15 -8.57
C LEU A 87 32.64 14.66 -7.20
N MET A 88 32.87 13.38 -6.87
CA MET A 88 32.52 12.79 -5.58
C MET A 88 33.27 13.45 -4.42
N GLY A 89 34.54 13.80 -4.62
CA GLY A 89 35.32 14.55 -3.65
C GLY A 89 34.72 15.93 -3.34
N GLU A 90 34.13 16.60 -4.33
CA GLU A 90 33.41 17.85 -4.12
C GLU A 90 32.03 17.68 -3.47
N LEU A 91 31.28 16.63 -3.83
CA LEU A 91 30.03 16.27 -3.15
C LEU A 91 30.27 15.95 -1.66
N GLY A 92 31.39 15.29 -1.37
CA GLY A 92 31.72 14.75 -0.05
C GLY A 92 31.12 13.35 0.17
N THR A 93 31.21 12.48 -0.82
CA THR A 93 30.85 11.05 -0.74
C THR A 93 32.03 10.19 -1.18
N ASP A 94 32.10 8.95 -0.68
CA ASP A 94 33.22 8.05 -0.92
C ASP A 94 32.85 6.79 -1.71
N LEU A 95 31.57 6.51 -1.95
CA LEU A 95 31.12 5.28 -2.61
C LEU A 95 30.38 5.57 -3.91
N VAL A 96 30.72 4.83 -4.98
CA VAL A 96 30.04 4.92 -6.28
C VAL A 96 29.62 3.56 -6.79
N LEU A 97 28.39 3.49 -7.33
CA LEU A 97 27.84 2.30 -7.95
C LEU A 97 28.31 2.19 -9.40
N TYR A 98 28.91 1.06 -9.73
CA TYR A 98 29.24 0.65 -11.09
C TYR A 98 28.29 -0.49 -11.48
N CYS A 99 27.36 -0.22 -12.40
CA CYS A 99 26.44 -1.24 -12.86
C CYS A 99 27.06 -2.02 -14.03
N SER A 100 26.84 -3.34 -14.06
CA SER A 100 27.37 -4.23 -15.11
C SER A 100 27.10 -3.71 -16.52
N SER A 101 28.11 -3.77 -17.38
CA SER A 101 28.10 -3.18 -18.71
C SER A 101 26.99 -3.77 -19.61
N CYS A 102 26.21 -2.88 -20.21
CA CYS A 102 25.29 -3.19 -21.31
C CYS A 102 25.89 -2.83 -22.68
N HIS A 103 27.10 -2.26 -22.71
CA HIS A 103 27.74 -1.77 -23.91
C HIS A 103 27.88 -2.86 -25.00
N PRO A 104 27.46 -2.60 -26.25
CA PRO A 104 27.51 -3.60 -27.33
C PRO A 104 28.91 -4.13 -27.63
N LYS A 105 29.96 -3.37 -27.32
CA LYS A 105 31.37 -3.78 -27.55
C LYS A 105 32.03 -4.48 -26.37
N ALA A 106 31.38 -4.61 -25.21
CA ALA A 106 31.98 -5.34 -24.09
C ALA A 106 32.25 -6.80 -24.50
N LEU A 107 33.46 -7.30 -24.18
CA LEU A 107 34.02 -8.57 -24.63
C LEU A 107 33.74 -9.74 -23.68
N GLY A 108 33.34 -9.45 -22.43
CA GLY A 108 33.10 -10.46 -21.40
C GLY A 108 34.38 -11.07 -20.82
N GLY A 109 34.20 -12.06 -19.95
CA GLY A 109 35.28 -12.76 -19.23
C GLY A 109 35.49 -12.23 -17.82
N ILE A 110 35.31 -13.12 -16.83
CA ILE A 110 35.43 -12.82 -15.40
C ILE A 110 36.83 -12.27 -15.05
N ASP A 111 37.90 -12.90 -15.55
CA ASP A 111 39.27 -12.45 -15.27
C ASP A 111 39.55 -11.05 -15.83
N ARG A 112 39.06 -10.77 -17.05
CA ARG A 112 39.21 -9.44 -17.66
C ARG A 112 38.49 -8.37 -16.83
N ALA A 113 37.26 -8.66 -16.40
CA ALA A 113 36.51 -7.72 -15.57
C ALA A 113 37.21 -7.54 -14.21
N ALA A 114 37.74 -8.62 -13.62
CA ALA A 114 38.50 -8.56 -12.37
C ALA A 114 39.77 -7.71 -12.51
N ASP A 115 40.53 -7.84 -13.59
CA ASP A 115 41.70 -7.01 -13.89
C ASP A 115 41.32 -5.52 -14.03
N ASP A 116 40.21 -5.23 -14.74
CA ASP A 116 39.70 -3.87 -14.88
C ASP A 116 39.28 -3.27 -13.53
N PHE A 117 38.61 -4.04 -12.67
CA PHE A 117 38.21 -3.59 -11.34
C PHE A 117 39.39 -3.48 -10.36
N ALA A 118 40.41 -4.35 -10.46
CA ALA A 118 41.63 -4.22 -9.66
C ALA A 118 42.36 -2.91 -9.98
N GLU A 119 42.54 -2.58 -11.27
CA GLU A 119 43.13 -1.30 -11.68
C GLU A 119 42.27 -0.10 -11.24
N LEU A 120 40.94 -0.22 -11.31
CA LEU A 120 40.02 0.81 -10.82
C LEU A 120 40.15 0.99 -9.30
N GLY A 121 40.34 -0.10 -8.57
CA GLY A 121 40.52 -0.14 -7.12
C GLY A 121 41.70 0.70 -6.68
N GLU A 122 42.86 0.56 -7.35
CA GLU A 122 44.06 1.35 -7.06
C GLU A 122 43.81 2.86 -7.25
N ARG A 123 43.14 3.23 -8.34
CA ARG A 123 42.79 4.63 -8.67
C ARG A 123 41.77 5.23 -7.70
N ALA A 124 40.79 4.43 -7.28
CA ALA A 124 39.79 4.80 -6.28
C ALA A 124 40.45 4.97 -4.90
N GLY A 125 41.24 3.99 -4.47
CA GLY A 125 41.96 3.99 -3.20
C GLY A 125 42.92 5.17 -3.05
N ALA A 126 43.63 5.55 -4.12
CA ALA A 126 44.49 6.73 -4.15
C ALA A 126 43.76 8.07 -3.84
N ARG A 127 42.42 8.09 -4.00
CA ARG A 127 41.56 9.24 -3.69
C ARG A 127 40.68 9.03 -2.45
N GLY A 128 40.83 7.92 -1.74
CA GLY A 128 39.94 7.56 -0.63
C GLY A 128 38.52 7.19 -1.07
N MET A 129 38.36 6.72 -2.32
CA MET A 129 37.07 6.30 -2.88
C MET A 129 36.93 4.78 -2.84
N ARG A 130 35.68 4.32 -2.86
CA ARG A 130 35.26 2.92 -2.92
C ARG A 130 34.34 2.74 -4.12
N VAL A 131 34.42 1.57 -4.74
CA VAL A 131 33.60 1.19 -5.89
C VAL A 131 32.79 -0.04 -5.53
N GLY A 132 31.48 0.08 -5.70
CA GLY A 132 30.56 -1.03 -5.55
C GLY A 132 30.12 -1.53 -6.93
N TYR A 133 30.32 -2.82 -7.20
CA TYR A 133 29.88 -3.46 -8.44
C TYR A 133 28.50 -4.10 -8.29
N GLU A 134 27.58 -3.71 -9.15
CA GLU A 134 26.19 -4.19 -9.19
C GLU A 134 25.93 -4.96 -10.49
N ALA A 135 25.37 -6.17 -10.38
CA ALA A 135 24.91 -6.93 -11.54
C ALA A 135 23.49 -6.49 -11.94
N LEU A 136 23.36 -5.79 -13.07
CA LEU A 136 22.05 -5.51 -13.66
C LEU A 136 21.43 -6.81 -14.17
N ALA A 137 20.13 -7.00 -13.97
CA ALA A 137 19.44 -8.21 -14.42
C ALA A 137 19.49 -8.45 -15.95
N TRP A 138 19.89 -7.44 -16.72
CA TRP A 138 20.06 -7.44 -18.18
C TRP A 138 21.48 -7.04 -18.61
N GLY A 139 22.47 -7.10 -17.70
CA GLY A 139 23.86 -6.86 -18.04
C GLY A 139 24.34 -7.83 -19.14
N LYS A 140 25.20 -7.36 -20.04
CA LYS A 140 25.52 -8.11 -21.27
C LYS A 140 26.22 -9.44 -20.99
N HIS A 141 27.13 -9.43 -20.02
CA HIS A 141 27.95 -10.60 -19.64
C HIS A 141 27.82 -10.97 -18.17
N VAL A 142 27.48 -10.00 -17.32
CA VAL A 142 27.27 -10.21 -15.89
C VAL A 142 25.86 -9.74 -15.58
N SER A 143 24.99 -10.66 -15.19
CA SER A 143 23.59 -10.36 -14.82
C SER A 143 23.14 -11.17 -13.60
N ASP A 144 24.12 -11.68 -12.85
CA ASP A 144 23.95 -12.54 -11.70
C ASP A 144 24.91 -12.06 -10.62
N HIS A 145 24.41 -11.85 -9.39
CA HIS A 145 25.24 -11.36 -8.29
C HIS A 145 26.38 -12.33 -7.93
N ARG A 146 26.26 -13.62 -8.26
CA ARG A 146 27.32 -14.62 -8.03
C ARG A 146 28.49 -14.42 -8.98
N ASP A 147 28.23 -14.04 -10.22
CA ASP A 147 29.28 -13.72 -11.20
C ASP A 147 29.93 -12.38 -10.85
N ALA A 148 29.15 -11.39 -10.41
CA ALA A 148 29.69 -10.14 -9.89
C ALA A 148 30.57 -10.37 -8.65
N TRP A 149 30.14 -11.24 -7.73
CA TRP A 149 30.95 -11.64 -6.59
C TRP A 149 32.26 -12.28 -7.02
N GLU A 150 32.24 -13.18 -8.00
CA GLU A 150 33.46 -13.82 -8.48
C GLU A 150 34.45 -12.80 -9.09
N ILE A 151 33.95 -11.77 -9.78
CA ILE A 151 34.77 -10.65 -10.27
C ILE A 151 35.39 -9.89 -9.10
N VAL A 152 34.59 -9.45 -8.12
CA VAL A 152 35.06 -8.71 -6.94
C VAL A 152 36.08 -9.53 -6.14
N ARG A 153 35.81 -10.82 -5.94
CA ARG A 153 36.68 -11.75 -5.24
C ARG A 153 38.03 -11.95 -5.93
N ARG A 154 38.06 -11.96 -7.27
CA ARG A 154 39.31 -12.08 -8.05
C ARG A 154 40.05 -10.76 -8.20
N ALA A 155 39.34 -9.63 -8.23
CA ALA A 155 39.97 -8.31 -8.21
C ALA A 155 40.75 -8.10 -6.89
N ASP A 156 40.31 -8.73 -5.80
CA ASP A 156 40.99 -8.83 -4.50
C ASP A 156 41.55 -7.48 -3.99
N HIS A 157 40.75 -6.43 -4.14
CA HIS A 157 41.14 -5.07 -3.76
C HIS A 157 40.23 -4.53 -2.65
N PRO A 158 40.75 -3.88 -1.59
CA PRO A 158 39.95 -3.40 -0.46
C PRO A 158 38.94 -2.29 -0.82
N ASN A 159 39.20 -1.52 -1.88
CA ASN A 159 38.28 -0.48 -2.37
C ASN A 159 37.27 -0.99 -3.41
N ILE A 160 37.23 -2.29 -3.71
CA ILE A 160 36.26 -2.91 -4.60
C ILE A 160 35.37 -3.86 -3.80
N GLY A 161 34.07 -3.64 -3.87
CA GLY A 161 33.05 -4.44 -3.20
C GLY A 161 31.83 -4.64 -4.08
N LEU A 162 30.82 -5.31 -3.53
CA LEU A 162 29.53 -5.53 -4.18
C LEU A 162 28.49 -4.52 -3.74
N ILE A 163 27.58 -4.21 -4.66
CA ILE A 163 26.27 -3.67 -4.35
C ILE A 163 25.26 -4.73 -4.75
N LEU A 164 24.36 -5.07 -3.82
CA LEU A 164 23.29 -6.02 -4.07
C LEU A 164 21.97 -5.27 -4.18
N ASP A 165 21.30 -5.47 -5.30
CA ASP A 165 19.93 -5.00 -5.55
C ASP A 165 18.97 -6.19 -5.48
N SER A 166 17.92 -6.05 -4.67
CA SER A 166 16.94 -7.13 -4.48
C SER A 166 16.13 -7.43 -5.73
N PHE A 167 15.77 -6.43 -6.53
CA PHE A 167 15.05 -6.64 -7.78
C PHE A 167 15.92 -7.39 -8.79
N HIS A 168 17.19 -7.01 -8.95
CA HIS A 168 18.08 -7.68 -9.91
C HIS A 168 18.32 -9.15 -9.58
N THR A 169 18.35 -9.47 -8.29
CA THR A 169 18.45 -10.85 -7.79
C THR A 169 17.13 -11.62 -7.96
N LEU A 170 16.05 -11.07 -7.38
CA LEU A 170 14.78 -11.78 -7.23
C LEU A 170 13.95 -11.79 -8.52
N GLY A 171 14.02 -10.73 -9.33
CA GLY A 171 13.34 -10.65 -10.62
C GLY A 171 13.84 -11.70 -11.61
N ARG A 172 15.12 -12.10 -11.52
CA ARG A 172 15.70 -13.22 -12.27
C ARG A 172 15.43 -14.60 -11.66
N GLY A 173 14.82 -14.65 -10.47
CA GLY A 173 14.62 -15.89 -9.72
C GLY A 173 15.93 -16.49 -9.20
N ILE A 174 16.98 -15.68 -8.99
CA ILE A 174 18.21 -16.16 -8.38
C ILE A 174 17.96 -16.36 -6.88
N ASP A 175 18.41 -17.50 -6.37
CA ASP A 175 18.23 -17.86 -4.97
C ASP A 175 19.02 -16.91 -4.04
N PRO A 176 18.35 -16.10 -3.19
CA PRO A 176 19.02 -15.18 -2.28
C PRO A 176 19.92 -15.88 -1.26
N GLU A 177 19.70 -17.15 -0.95
CA GLU A 177 20.53 -17.89 0.02
C GLU A 177 22.01 -17.98 -0.41
N THR A 178 22.29 -17.80 -1.70
CA THR A 178 23.66 -17.74 -2.21
C THR A 178 24.45 -16.52 -1.69
N ILE A 179 23.78 -15.46 -1.22
CA ILE A 179 24.41 -14.26 -0.63
C ILE A 179 25.12 -14.58 0.68
N ARG A 180 24.65 -15.56 1.47
CA ARG A 180 25.27 -15.95 2.75
C ARG A 180 26.73 -16.40 2.64
N ARG A 181 27.20 -16.69 1.42
CA ARG A 181 28.58 -17.12 1.12
C ARG A 181 29.52 -15.95 0.84
N ILE A 182 28.99 -14.74 0.73
CA ILE A 182 29.74 -13.52 0.49
C ILE A 182 30.14 -12.95 1.86
N PRO A 183 31.41 -12.61 2.10
CA PRO A 183 31.80 -11.91 3.31
C PRO A 183 31.07 -10.56 3.42
N GLY A 184 30.45 -10.28 4.57
CA GLY A 184 29.67 -9.05 4.78
C GLY A 184 30.46 -7.76 4.54
N ASP A 185 31.76 -7.75 4.84
CA ASP A 185 32.67 -6.63 4.60
C ASP A 185 32.97 -6.38 3.11
N LYS A 186 32.64 -7.34 2.23
CA LYS A 186 32.71 -7.20 0.78
C LYS A 186 31.40 -6.73 0.15
N ILE A 187 30.33 -6.57 0.94
CA ILE A 187 29.09 -5.94 0.51
C ILE A 187 29.16 -4.48 0.96
N PHE A 188 29.24 -3.55 0.01
CA PHE A 188 29.40 -2.12 0.31
C PHE A 188 28.08 -1.38 0.40
N PHE A 189 27.03 -1.90 -0.23
CA PHE A 189 25.72 -1.26 -0.26
C PHE A 189 24.60 -2.24 -0.58
N ILE A 190 23.39 -1.94 -0.12
CA ILE A 190 22.17 -2.69 -0.42
C ILE A 190 21.11 -1.74 -0.96
N GLN A 191 20.55 -2.09 -2.12
CA GLN A 191 19.38 -1.43 -2.69
C GLN A 191 18.19 -2.38 -2.68
N LEU A 192 17.09 -1.91 -2.10
CA LEU A 192 15.86 -2.65 -1.98
C LEU A 192 14.83 -2.10 -2.95
N ALA A 193 14.25 -3.04 -3.68
CA ALA A 193 13.15 -2.86 -4.59
C ALA A 193 12.32 -4.15 -4.61
N ASP A 194 11.05 -4.01 -4.25
CA ASP A 194 10.02 -5.02 -4.48
C ASP A 194 9.44 -4.82 -5.90
N ALA A 195 8.58 -5.72 -6.35
CA ALA A 195 7.84 -5.56 -7.60
C ALA A 195 6.67 -6.56 -7.67
N PRO A 196 5.58 -6.24 -8.39
CA PRO A 196 4.50 -7.20 -8.61
C PRO A 196 5.00 -8.35 -9.48
N LYS A 197 4.70 -9.60 -9.12
CA LYS A 197 5.23 -10.79 -9.82
C LYS A 197 4.43 -11.08 -11.08
N ILE A 198 4.74 -10.32 -12.14
CA ILE A 198 4.13 -10.41 -13.46
C ILE A 198 5.22 -10.75 -14.48
N ASP A 199 4.94 -11.66 -15.40
CA ASP A 199 5.89 -12.06 -16.44
C ASP A 199 6.05 -10.95 -17.48
N MET A 200 7.27 -10.41 -17.62
CA MET A 200 7.62 -9.34 -18.55
C MET A 200 9.14 -9.21 -18.73
N ASP A 201 9.57 -8.41 -19.71
CA ASP A 201 10.99 -8.07 -19.88
C ASP A 201 11.53 -7.39 -18.61
N LEU A 202 12.63 -7.91 -18.06
CA LEU A 202 13.26 -7.45 -16.82
C LEU A 202 13.61 -5.95 -16.82
N LEU A 203 14.09 -5.41 -17.95
CA LEU A 203 14.43 -4.00 -18.06
C LEU A 203 13.17 -3.13 -18.01
N TYR A 204 12.12 -3.57 -18.71
CA TYR A 204 10.84 -2.87 -18.70
C TYR A 204 10.21 -2.93 -17.30
N TRP A 205 10.20 -4.12 -16.70
CA TRP A 205 9.70 -4.35 -15.34
C TRP A 205 10.38 -3.43 -14.32
N SER A 206 11.72 -3.43 -14.34
CA SER A 206 12.53 -2.66 -13.41
C SER A 206 12.33 -1.16 -13.53
N ARG A 207 12.01 -0.65 -14.73
CA ARG A 207 11.88 0.79 -14.99
C ARG A 207 10.53 1.37 -14.60
N HIS A 208 9.50 0.52 -14.54
CA HIS A 208 8.12 0.97 -14.48
C HIS A 208 7.36 0.47 -13.26
N PHE A 209 7.76 -0.66 -12.64
CA PHE A 209 6.95 -1.35 -11.63
C PHE A 209 7.73 -1.77 -10.38
N ARG A 210 8.91 -1.19 -10.10
CA ARG A 210 9.52 -1.39 -8.77
C ARG A 210 8.62 -0.75 -7.72
N ASN A 211 8.50 -1.37 -6.55
CA ASN A 211 7.71 -0.88 -5.43
C ASN A 211 8.55 -0.89 -4.14
N MET A 212 8.05 -0.25 -3.08
CA MET A 212 8.65 -0.37 -1.76
C MET A 212 8.49 -1.81 -1.23
N PRO A 213 9.41 -2.30 -0.38
CA PRO A 213 9.25 -3.58 0.31
C PRO A 213 7.87 -3.75 0.97
N GLY A 214 7.17 -4.83 0.61
CA GLY A 214 5.85 -5.14 1.15
C GLY A 214 4.69 -4.70 0.25
N GLU A 215 4.93 -3.85 -0.74
CA GLU A 215 3.94 -3.45 -1.74
C GLU A 215 3.90 -4.41 -2.94
N GLY A 216 5.01 -5.08 -3.26
CA GLY A 216 5.11 -6.08 -4.35
C GLY A 216 5.02 -7.53 -3.87
N ASP A 217 5.41 -8.46 -4.72
CA ASP A 217 5.29 -9.91 -4.50
C ASP A 217 6.66 -10.61 -4.48
N LEU A 218 7.76 -9.87 -4.58
CA LEU A 218 9.10 -10.45 -4.51
C LEU A 218 9.44 -10.83 -3.06
N PRO A 219 10.20 -11.91 -2.82
CA PRO A 219 10.57 -12.33 -1.47
C PRO A 219 11.71 -11.48 -0.89
N VAL A 220 11.52 -10.16 -0.81
CA VAL A 220 12.53 -9.18 -0.34
C VAL A 220 12.97 -9.47 1.09
N LYS A 221 12.08 -10.00 1.93
CA LYS A 221 12.42 -10.49 3.28
C LYS A 221 13.49 -11.58 3.25
N ALA A 222 13.35 -12.58 2.38
CA ALA A 222 14.33 -13.67 2.28
C ALA A 222 15.68 -13.16 1.78
N PHE A 223 15.67 -12.20 0.84
CA PHE A 223 16.87 -11.50 0.41
C PHE A 223 17.58 -10.80 1.58
N MET A 224 16.86 -10.03 2.38
CA MET A 224 17.47 -9.35 3.52
C MET A 224 17.91 -10.29 4.64
N GLN A 225 17.23 -11.42 4.87
CA GLN A 225 17.71 -12.44 5.80
C GLN A 225 19.08 -12.99 5.37
N ALA A 226 19.28 -13.25 4.08
CA ALA A 226 20.55 -13.72 3.56
C ALA A 226 21.65 -12.65 3.64
N VAL A 227 21.33 -11.38 3.36
CA VAL A 227 22.24 -10.24 3.51
C VAL A 227 22.69 -10.06 4.95
N MET A 228 21.75 -10.01 5.91
CA MET A 228 22.11 -9.82 7.32
C MET A 228 22.90 -11.02 7.87
N ALA A 229 22.57 -12.23 7.43
CA ALA A 229 23.34 -13.43 7.81
C ALA A 229 24.75 -13.48 7.22
N ALA A 230 25.02 -12.77 6.12
CA ALA A 230 26.37 -12.58 5.60
C ALA A 230 27.25 -11.68 6.50
N GLY A 231 26.64 -11.00 7.48
CA GLY A 231 27.32 -10.09 8.40
C GLY A 231 27.42 -8.65 7.87
N TYR A 232 26.58 -8.26 6.92
CA TYR A 232 26.50 -6.88 6.44
C TYR A 232 25.95 -5.94 7.53
N ASP A 233 26.62 -4.81 7.73
CA ASP A 233 26.26 -3.78 8.74
C ASP A 233 26.18 -2.35 8.15
N GLY A 234 26.27 -2.22 6.83
CA GLY A 234 26.24 -0.93 6.12
C GLY A 234 24.82 -0.35 5.90
N PRO A 235 24.70 0.72 5.09
CA PRO A 235 23.41 1.35 4.78
C PRO A 235 22.43 0.42 4.06
N ILE A 236 21.16 0.48 4.42
CA ILE A 236 20.08 -0.20 3.68
C ILE A 236 19.26 0.87 2.98
N SER A 237 19.17 0.76 1.66
CA SER A 237 18.62 1.81 0.82
C SER A 237 17.48 1.34 -0.07
N LEU A 238 16.73 2.30 -0.60
CA LEU A 238 15.65 2.09 -1.56
C LEU A 238 15.99 2.67 -2.93
N GLU A 239 15.89 1.86 -3.98
CA GLU A 239 16.07 2.32 -5.35
C GLU A 239 14.87 1.91 -6.22
N ILE A 240 13.93 2.82 -6.37
CA ILE A 240 12.63 2.53 -6.98
C ILE A 240 12.46 3.33 -8.27
N PHE A 241 12.26 2.62 -9.38
CA PHE A 241 11.79 3.21 -10.62
C PHE A 241 10.33 2.81 -10.83
N ASN A 242 9.44 3.75 -10.54
CA ASN A 242 7.99 3.56 -10.64
C ASN A 242 7.36 4.80 -11.26
N ASP A 243 6.60 4.61 -12.33
CA ASP A 243 5.94 5.72 -13.03
C ASP A 243 4.88 6.41 -12.16
N GLN A 244 4.26 5.66 -11.26
CA GLN A 244 3.22 6.14 -10.36
C GLN A 244 3.83 7.04 -9.29
N PHE A 245 4.95 6.62 -8.67
CA PHE A 245 5.63 7.43 -7.66
C PHE A 245 6.17 8.76 -8.23
N ARG A 246 6.44 8.80 -9.55
CA ARG A 246 6.80 10.04 -10.25
C ARG A 246 5.66 11.03 -10.36
N GLY A 247 4.41 10.56 -10.33
CA GLY A 247 3.18 11.38 -10.29
C GLY A 247 2.73 11.75 -8.88
N SER A 248 3.20 11.02 -7.86
CA SER A 248 2.74 11.12 -6.47
C SER A 248 3.38 12.26 -5.65
N SER A 249 2.82 12.45 -4.47
CA SER A 249 3.33 13.32 -3.41
C SER A 249 4.73 12.88 -2.94
N THR A 250 5.73 13.73 -3.15
CA THR A 250 7.12 13.56 -2.70
C THR A 250 7.21 13.18 -1.21
N ARG A 251 6.43 13.85 -0.35
CA ARG A 251 6.44 13.60 1.10
C ARG A 251 5.87 12.23 1.47
N GLN A 252 4.78 11.82 0.83
CA GLN A 252 4.14 10.53 1.09
C GLN A 252 5.05 9.37 0.65
N VAL A 253 5.62 9.45 -0.56
CA VAL A 253 6.55 8.43 -1.07
C VAL A 253 7.78 8.28 -0.15
N ALA A 254 8.34 9.39 0.34
CA ALA A 254 9.44 9.35 1.31
C ALA A 254 9.03 8.62 2.60
N GLN A 255 7.87 8.97 3.17
CA GLN A 255 7.34 8.36 4.40
C GLN A 255 7.02 6.87 4.23
N ASP A 256 6.42 6.48 3.11
CA ASP A 256 6.11 5.08 2.81
C ASP A 256 7.39 4.26 2.60
N GLY A 257 8.38 4.82 1.90
CA GLY A 257 9.70 4.21 1.80
C GLY A 257 10.33 3.97 3.18
N TYR A 258 10.31 4.97 4.06
CA TYR A 258 10.91 4.83 5.39
C TYR A 258 10.18 3.76 6.21
N ARG A 259 8.84 3.80 6.18
CA ARG A 259 7.96 2.79 6.80
C ARG A 259 8.29 1.39 6.29
N SER A 260 8.48 1.22 4.98
CA SER A 260 8.77 -0.08 4.35
C SER A 260 10.08 -0.67 4.85
N LEU A 261 11.14 0.14 4.98
CA LEU A 261 12.44 -0.29 5.50
C LEU A 261 12.34 -0.73 6.95
N VAL A 262 11.71 0.09 7.79
CA VAL A 262 11.51 -0.20 9.22
C VAL A 262 10.68 -1.47 9.41
N ALA A 263 9.59 -1.62 8.66
CA ALA A 263 8.73 -2.80 8.73
C ALA A 263 9.44 -4.08 8.26
N LEU A 264 10.15 -4.01 7.13
CA LEU A 264 10.94 -5.13 6.60
C LEU A 264 12.00 -5.58 7.60
N MET A 265 12.74 -4.65 8.20
CA MET A 265 13.82 -4.97 9.12
C MET A 265 13.30 -5.45 10.48
N ASP A 266 12.12 -5.01 10.92
CA ASP A 266 11.42 -5.63 12.05
C ASP A 266 11.07 -7.10 11.74
N ASP A 267 10.60 -7.39 10.52
CA ASP A 267 10.29 -8.76 10.08
C ASP A 267 11.53 -9.65 10.00
N VAL A 268 12.66 -9.13 9.53
CA VAL A 268 13.95 -9.84 9.49
C VAL A 268 14.43 -10.12 10.91
N ARG A 269 14.42 -9.11 11.80
CA ARG A 269 14.81 -9.27 13.21
C ARG A 269 14.00 -10.32 13.95
N ARG A 270 12.69 -10.39 13.71
CA ARG A 270 11.82 -11.40 14.31
C ARG A 270 12.08 -12.80 13.76
N ALA A 271 12.40 -12.91 12.47
CA ALA A 271 12.70 -14.19 11.83
C ALA A 271 14.09 -14.72 12.20
N GLU A 272 15.06 -13.82 12.45
CA GLU A 272 16.46 -14.15 12.71
C GLU A 272 16.92 -13.55 14.06
N PRO A 273 16.40 -14.03 15.21
CA PRO A 273 16.64 -13.42 16.52
C PRO A 273 18.10 -13.51 17.01
N ALA A 274 18.93 -14.30 16.33
CA ALA A 274 20.36 -14.42 16.62
C ALA A 274 21.21 -13.31 15.96
N LEU A 275 20.66 -12.59 14.97
CA LEU A 275 21.35 -11.49 14.30
C LEU A 275 21.20 -10.20 15.11
N ASP A 276 22.29 -9.45 15.24
CA ASP A 276 22.28 -8.14 15.88
C ASP A 276 21.82 -7.08 14.86
N ILE A 277 20.54 -6.71 14.94
CA ILE A 277 19.94 -5.69 14.08
C ILE A 277 19.63 -4.47 14.94
N ASP A 278 20.39 -3.41 14.71
CA ASP A 278 20.20 -2.10 15.35
C ASP A 278 18.93 -1.43 14.79
N LEU A 279 17.80 -1.79 15.37
CA LEU A 279 16.47 -1.23 15.10
C LEU A 279 15.77 -1.05 16.45
N PRO A 280 15.07 0.07 16.71
CA PRO A 280 14.25 0.22 17.90
C PRO A 280 13.26 -0.94 18.07
N ARG A 281 12.92 -1.29 19.31
CA ARG A 281 11.87 -2.29 19.54
C ARG A 281 10.53 -1.72 19.11
N ILE A 282 9.86 -2.45 18.24
CA ILE A 282 8.54 -2.10 17.72
C ILE A 282 7.57 -3.17 18.26
N PRO A 283 6.37 -2.80 18.75
CA PRO A 283 5.35 -3.79 19.11
C PRO A 283 5.04 -4.70 17.91
N ALA A 284 4.62 -5.94 18.17
CA ALA A 284 4.22 -6.84 17.08
C ALA A 284 2.97 -6.31 16.36
N ARG A 285 2.74 -6.77 15.12
CA ARG A 285 1.47 -6.55 14.43
C ARG A 285 0.33 -7.10 15.30
N VAL A 286 -0.70 -6.30 15.49
CA VAL A 286 -1.83 -6.66 16.36
C VAL A 286 -2.90 -7.39 15.54
N PRO A 287 -3.43 -8.53 16.01
CA PRO A 287 -4.57 -9.18 15.39
C PRO A 287 -5.82 -8.29 15.41
N SER A 288 -6.52 -8.25 14.28
CA SER A 288 -7.80 -7.55 14.11
C SER A 288 -8.96 -8.55 14.06
N HIS A 289 -10.02 -8.29 14.82
CA HIS A 289 -11.20 -9.15 14.98
C HIS A 289 -12.45 -8.60 14.27
N GLY A 290 -12.24 -7.82 13.21
CA GLY A 290 -13.29 -7.21 12.39
C GLY A 290 -13.68 -5.79 12.80
N VAL A 291 -14.75 -5.29 12.19
CA VAL A 291 -15.22 -3.90 12.35
C VAL A 291 -16.15 -3.78 13.56
N SER A 292 -15.84 -2.87 14.48
CA SER A 292 -16.67 -2.52 15.64
C SER A 292 -17.81 -1.58 15.28
N PHE A 293 -17.51 -0.53 14.50
CA PHE A 293 -18.49 0.44 14.01
C PHE A 293 -18.01 1.17 12.75
N ILE A 294 -18.97 1.78 12.04
CA ILE A 294 -18.73 2.74 10.96
C ILE A 294 -19.37 4.07 11.36
N GLU A 295 -18.63 5.17 11.30
CA GLU A 295 -19.17 6.51 11.59
C GLU A 295 -19.32 7.32 10.31
N PHE A 296 -20.54 7.85 10.11
CA PHE A 296 -20.85 8.82 9.08
C PHE A 296 -20.86 10.22 9.68
N ALA A 297 -20.08 11.12 9.09
CA ALA A 297 -20.31 12.55 9.24
C ALA A 297 -21.49 12.93 8.32
N THR A 298 -22.59 13.44 8.88
CA THR A 298 -23.80 13.75 8.10
C THR A 298 -24.65 14.82 8.77
N ARG A 299 -25.38 15.65 8.01
CA ARG A 299 -26.26 16.70 8.55
C ARG A 299 -27.46 16.98 7.63
N GLY A 300 -28.47 17.64 8.20
CA GLY A 300 -29.66 18.15 7.49
C GLY A 300 -30.34 17.09 6.65
N ASP A 301 -30.84 17.48 5.47
CA ASP A 301 -31.55 16.60 4.53
C ASP A 301 -30.78 15.33 4.15
N GLU A 302 -29.44 15.35 4.17
CA GLU A 302 -28.65 14.15 3.88
C GLU A 302 -28.68 13.15 5.03
N ALA A 303 -28.67 13.63 6.27
CA ALA A 303 -28.81 12.80 7.46
C ALA A 303 -30.19 12.13 7.48
N ASP A 304 -31.25 12.88 7.20
CA ASP A 304 -32.62 12.34 7.18
C ASP A 304 -32.78 11.25 6.11
N LYS A 305 -32.16 11.42 4.94
CA LYS A 305 -32.13 10.40 3.88
C LYS A 305 -31.35 9.16 4.27
N LEU A 306 -30.21 9.33 4.95
CA LEU A 306 -29.41 8.22 5.43
C LEU A 306 -30.15 7.44 6.51
N GLU A 307 -30.79 8.11 7.47
CA GLU A 307 -31.63 7.49 8.49
C GLU A 307 -32.80 6.70 7.88
N ALA A 308 -33.48 7.28 6.89
CA ALA A 308 -34.54 6.58 6.16
C ALA A 308 -34.02 5.34 5.45
N LEU A 309 -32.86 5.41 4.79
CA LEU A 309 -32.24 4.26 4.14
C LEU A 309 -31.88 3.16 5.15
N LEU A 310 -31.23 3.53 6.27
CA LEU A 310 -30.87 2.60 7.34
C LEU A 310 -32.10 1.87 7.90
N ALA A 311 -33.22 2.57 8.08
CA ALA A 311 -34.48 1.97 8.51
C ALA A 311 -35.00 0.92 7.52
N THR A 312 -34.88 1.17 6.20
CA THR A 312 -35.27 0.17 5.18
C THR A 312 -34.36 -1.05 5.16
N LEU A 313 -33.09 -0.89 5.51
CA LEU A 313 -32.12 -1.97 5.71
C LEU A 313 -32.32 -2.74 7.02
N GLY A 314 -33.31 -2.36 7.84
CA GLY A 314 -33.63 -3.04 9.10
C GLY A 314 -32.81 -2.57 10.31
N PHE A 315 -31.99 -1.52 10.18
CA PHE A 315 -31.37 -0.88 11.33
C PHE A 315 -32.40 -0.09 12.14
N ALA A 316 -32.19 0.00 13.44
CA ALA A 316 -32.99 0.84 14.32
C ALA A 316 -32.12 1.72 15.22
N PRO A 317 -32.61 2.91 15.62
CA PRO A 317 -31.97 3.72 16.65
C PRO A 317 -31.86 2.91 17.95
N SER A 318 -30.67 2.89 18.51
CA SER A 318 -30.32 2.05 19.68
C SER A 318 -29.60 2.81 20.79
N GLY A 319 -29.32 4.10 20.56
CA GLY A 319 -28.78 5.00 21.58
C GLY A 319 -28.52 6.39 21.01
N THR A 320 -28.38 7.35 21.91
CA THR A 320 -27.94 8.73 21.61
C THR A 320 -26.77 9.03 22.50
N HIS A 321 -25.72 9.63 21.94
CA HIS A 321 -24.53 9.96 22.70
C HIS A 321 -24.84 10.95 23.82
N ARG A 322 -24.28 10.72 25.01
CA ARG A 322 -24.56 11.50 26.24
C ARG A 322 -24.26 13.00 26.13
N ASN A 323 -23.24 13.37 25.35
CA ASN A 323 -22.72 14.75 25.30
C ASN A 323 -22.72 15.39 23.91
N LYS A 324 -23.01 14.63 22.84
CA LYS A 324 -22.77 15.04 21.44
C LYS A 324 -24.01 14.76 20.61
N ALA A 325 -24.21 15.49 19.53
CA ALA A 325 -25.23 15.27 18.51
C ALA A 325 -24.89 14.05 17.63
N VAL A 326 -24.79 12.89 18.27
CA VAL A 326 -24.42 11.62 17.66
C VAL A 326 -25.46 10.57 18.01
N SER A 327 -25.96 9.86 17.00
CA SER A 327 -26.93 8.76 17.19
C SER A 327 -26.33 7.42 16.78
N LEU A 328 -26.70 6.37 17.50
CA LEU A 328 -26.26 5.00 17.26
C LEU A 328 -27.40 4.18 16.64
N TRP A 329 -27.16 3.66 15.44
CA TRP A 329 -28.03 2.72 14.76
C TRP A 329 -27.41 1.33 14.80
N SER A 330 -28.20 0.31 15.16
CA SER A 330 -27.68 -1.06 15.22
C SER A 330 -28.64 -2.09 14.67
N GLN A 331 -28.05 -3.21 14.23
CA GLN A 331 -28.71 -4.41 13.76
C GLN A 331 -27.73 -5.57 13.88
N GLY A 332 -28.10 -6.64 14.58
CA GLY A 332 -27.23 -7.79 14.79
C GLY A 332 -25.87 -7.38 15.37
N GLY A 333 -24.76 -7.77 14.73
CA GLY A 333 -23.40 -7.37 15.13
C GLY A 333 -22.95 -6.00 14.62
N VAL A 334 -23.78 -5.27 13.86
CA VAL A 334 -23.39 -4.03 13.15
C VAL A 334 -23.81 -2.78 13.92
N ARG A 335 -22.89 -1.81 13.98
CA ARG A 335 -23.12 -0.48 14.54
C ARG A 335 -22.76 0.60 13.51
N ILE A 336 -23.71 1.48 13.25
CA ILE A 336 -23.55 2.66 12.40
C ILE A 336 -23.78 3.89 13.27
N VAL A 337 -22.76 4.73 13.36
CA VAL A 337 -22.77 5.96 14.13
C VAL A 337 -23.06 7.11 13.16
N LEU A 338 -24.07 7.92 13.45
CA LEU A 338 -24.36 9.13 12.68
C LEU A 338 -23.95 10.35 13.49
N ASN A 339 -22.86 10.98 13.08
CA ASN A 339 -22.31 12.16 13.73
C ASN A 339 -22.77 13.43 13.02
N LYS A 340 -23.59 14.22 13.73
CA LYS A 340 -24.18 15.48 13.28
C LYS A 340 -23.52 16.71 13.91
N GLU A 341 -22.43 16.54 14.66
CA GLU A 341 -21.70 17.63 15.33
C GLU A 341 -21.31 18.73 14.35
N THR A 342 -21.37 20.00 14.79
CA THR A 342 -21.01 21.17 13.98
C THR A 342 -19.53 21.55 14.06
N GLU A 343 -18.80 20.96 14.99
CA GLU A 343 -17.38 21.21 15.26
C GLU A 343 -16.59 19.87 15.30
N GLY A 344 -15.27 19.95 15.32
CA GLY A 344 -14.41 18.76 15.38
C GLY A 344 -14.21 18.04 14.04
N HIS A 345 -13.82 16.77 14.11
CA HIS A 345 -13.34 16.02 12.94
C HIS A 345 -14.46 15.68 11.95
N ALA A 346 -15.57 15.13 12.45
CA ALA A 346 -16.76 14.85 11.64
C ALA A 346 -17.26 16.12 10.94
N ALA A 347 -17.19 17.28 11.61
CA ALA A 347 -17.57 18.53 11.01
C ALA A 347 -16.68 18.95 9.83
N THR A 348 -15.36 18.84 9.98
CA THR A 348 -14.42 19.08 8.89
C THR A 348 -14.66 18.12 7.73
N ALA A 349 -14.88 16.84 8.01
CA ALA A 349 -15.17 15.83 6.99
C ALA A 349 -16.45 16.15 6.21
N PHE A 350 -17.55 16.46 6.92
CA PHE A 350 -18.83 16.83 6.29
C PHE A 350 -18.71 18.11 5.46
N ASN A 351 -18.05 19.14 5.98
CA ASN A 351 -17.90 20.41 5.26
C ASN A 351 -17.05 20.24 3.99
N ALA A 352 -16.12 19.29 3.97
CA ALA A 352 -15.27 19.01 2.81
C ALA A 352 -15.96 18.11 1.77
N ARG A 353 -16.81 17.16 2.20
CA ARG A 353 -17.24 16.02 1.35
C ARG A 353 -18.74 15.74 1.34
N GLY A 354 -19.54 16.46 2.12
CA GLY A 354 -20.92 16.08 2.41
C GLY A 354 -20.98 14.82 3.27
N THR A 355 -22.09 14.06 3.19
CA THR A 355 -22.22 12.81 3.94
C THR A 355 -21.16 11.79 3.54
N THR A 356 -20.34 11.36 4.49
CA THR A 356 -19.19 10.48 4.23
C THR A 356 -18.84 9.64 5.46
N VAL A 357 -18.18 8.50 5.25
CA VAL A 357 -17.56 7.74 6.34
C VAL A 357 -16.31 8.50 6.81
N CYS A 358 -16.32 8.99 8.04
CA CYS A 358 -15.23 9.77 8.62
C CYS A 358 -14.40 8.97 9.63
N ASP A 359 -14.95 7.88 10.17
CA ASP A 359 -14.34 7.04 11.20
C ASP A 359 -14.70 5.56 10.98
N ILE A 360 -13.75 4.68 11.30
CA ILE A 360 -13.93 3.24 11.31
C ILE A 360 -13.36 2.70 12.62
N GLY A 361 -14.21 2.11 13.45
CA GLY A 361 -13.77 1.39 14.63
C GLY A 361 -13.38 -0.04 14.29
N LEU A 362 -12.18 -0.45 14.66
CA LEU A 362 -11.69 -1.83 14.51
C LEU A 362 -11.63 -2.50 15.88
N ARG A 363 -12.12 -3.74 15.95
CA ARG A 363 -11.86 -4.61 17.11
C ARG A 363 -10.45 -5.17 16.98
N VAL A 364 -9.64 -5.01 18.00
CA VAL A 364 -8.24 -5.46 18.01
C VAL A 364 -7.91 -6.14 19.34
N ALA A 365 -6.84 -6.93 19.35
CA ALA A 365 -6.41 -7.61 20.57
C ALA A 365 -5.84 -6.64 21.64
N ASP A 366 -5.25 -5.51 21.21
CA ASP A 366 -4.66 -4.49 22.09
C ASP A 366 -4.64 -3.13 21.36
N ALA A 367 -5.46 -2.18 21.80
CA ALA A 367 -5.61 -0.87 21.14
C ALA A 367 -4.36 0.00 21.25
N GLN A 368 -3.70 0.00 22.42
CA GLN A 368 -2.52 0.83 22.64
C GLN A 368 -1.32 0.31 21.84
N ALA A 369 -1.15 -1.02 21.75
CA ALA A 369 -0.09 -1.63 20.95
C ALA A 369 -0.20 -1.26 19.45
N VAL A 370 -1.43 -1.07 18.92
CA VAL A 370 -1.62 -0.58 17.55
C VAL A 370 -1.09 0.85 17.42
N VAL A 371 -1.45 1.75 18.33
CA VAL A 371 -1.00 3.15 18.31
C VAL A 371 0.52 3.24 18.45
N ASP A 372 1.11 2.48 19.37
CA ASP A 372 2.56 2.45 19.59
C ASP A 372 3.32 1.94 18.36
N ARG A 373 2.80 0.88 17.71
CA ARG A 373 3.38 0.36 16.46
C ARG A 373 3.22 1.36 15.32
N ALA A 374 2.05 1.97 15.17
CA ALA A 374 1.80 2.99 14.15
C ALA A 374 2.74 4.19 14.32
N GLY A 375 2.95 4.65 15.57
CA GLY A 375 3.90 5.72 15.89
C GLY A 375 5.34 5.38 15.51
N ALA A 376 5.80 4.15 15.81
CA ALA A 376 7.12 3.66 15.40
C ALA A 376 7.29 3.54 13.88
N LEU A 377 6.19 3.49 13.13
CA LEU A 377 6.12 3.44 11.67
C LEU A 377 5.82 4.82 11.03
N GLY A 378 5.93 5.90 11.81
CA GLY A 378 5.74 7.28 11.34
C GLY A 378 4.29 7.69 11.09
N ILE A 379 3.32 6.94 11.62
CA ILE A 379 1.90 7.25 11.51
C ILE A 379 1.47 8.03 12.74
N ALA A 380 0.86 9.20 12.52
CA ALA A 380 0.45 10.08 13.62
C ALA A 380 -0.76 9.50 14.38
N PRO A 381 -0.72 9.48 15.73
CA PRO A 381 -1.90 9.24 16.53
C PRO A 381 -2.93 10.34 16.32
N PHE A 382 -4.19 10.01 16.59
CA PHE A 382 -5.30 10.95 16.57
C PHE A 382 -5.92 11.04 17.95
N SER A 383 -6.25 12.27 18.37
CA SER A 383 -6.90 12.55 19.64
C SER A 383 -7.79 13.77 19.52
N GLN A 384 -8.91 13.80 20.24
CA GLN A 384 -9.79 14.96 20.38
C GLN A 384 -10.15 15.20 21.85
N PRO A 385 -10.66 16.40 22.21
CA PRO A 385 -11.16 16.64 23.56
C PRO A 385 -12.25 15.64 23.96
N ILE A 386 -12.08 15.05 25.13
CA ILE A 386 -12.98 14.04 25.70
C ILE A 386 -13.97 14.74 26.62
N GLY A 387 -15.27 14.52 26.40
CA GLY A 387 -16.31 15.05 27.26
C GLY A 387 -16.45 14.28 28.58
N PRO A 388 -17.17 14.83 29.58
CA PRO A 388 -17.34 14.17 30.87
C PRO A 388 -17.94 12.76 30.73
N GLY A 389 -17.21 11.76 31.25
CA GLY A 389 -17.63 10.37 31.25
C GLY A 389 -17.58 9.68 29.89
N GLU A 390 -16.93 10.26 28.88
CA GLU A 390 -16.54 9.57 27.65
C GLU A 390 -15.27 8.73 27.89
N MET A 391 -15.11 7.68 27.09
CA MET A 391 -13.93 6.82 27.09
C MET A 391 -12.84 7.42 26.21
N ASP A 392 -11.59 7.27 26.63
CA ASP A 392 -10.43 7.64 25.82
C ASP A 392 -10.09 6.47 24.87
N ILE A 393 -10.64 6.52 23.66
CA ILE A 393 -10.48 5.45 22.67
C ILE A 393 -9.25 5.75 21.80
N PRO A 394 -8.22 4.88 21.80
CA PRO A 394 -7.03 5.09 20.98
C PRO A 394 -7.34 5.12 19.49
N ALA A 395 -6.69 6.02 18.75
CA ALA A 395 -6.89 6.19 17.32
C ALA A 395 -5.64 6.65 16.56
N ILE A 396 -5.65 6.40 15.25
CA ILE A 396 -4.66 6.91 14.29
C ILE A 396 -5.33 7.49 13.04
N ARG A 397 -4.57 8.24 12.25
CA ARG A 397 -5.03 8.74 10.94
C ARG A 397 -5.12 7.60 9.92
N GLY A 398 -6.25 7.55 9.21
CA GLY A 398 -6.55 6.66 8.10
C GLY A 398 -6.64 7.37 6.74
N LEU A 399 -7.13 6.65 5.73
CA LEU A 399 -7.17 7.11 4.33
C LEU A 399 -7.96 8.39 4.16
N SER A 400 -7.42 9.31 3.37
CA SER A 400 -8.00 10.62 3.08
C SER A 400 -8.35 11.40 4.35
N GLY A 401 -7.56 11.25 5.41
CA GLY A 401 -7.76 11.94 6.68
C GLY A 401 -8.88 11.37 7.54
N SER A 402 -9.48 10.23 7.17
CA SER A 402 -10.36 9.46 8.08
C SER A 402 -9.62 9.07 9.35
N VAL A 403 -10.35 8.54 10.33
CA VAL A 403 -9.80 8.07 11.59
C VAL A 403 -10.06 6.57 11.71
N LEU A 404 -9.10 5.85 12.30
CA LEU A 404 -9.26 4.47 12.72
C LEU A 404 -9.20 4.44 14.25
N HIS A 405 -10.33 4.15 14.90
CA HIS A 405 -10.39 3.89 16.34
C HIS A 405 -10.21 2.41 16.65
N PHE A 406 -9.66 2.13 17.82
CA PHE A 406 -9.36 0.77 18.25
C PHE A 406 -10.13 0.41 19.51
N ILE A 407 -10.86 -0.71 19.45
CA ILE A 407 -11.66 -1.24 20.55
C ILE A 407 -11.07 -2.60 20.94
N ASP A 408 -10.68 -2.75 22.19
CA ASP A 408 -10.24 -4.03 22.75
C ASP A 408 -11.03 -4.38 24.02
N GLU A 409 -11.08 -5.68 24.31
CA GLU A 409 -11.75 -6.22 25.51
C GLU A 409 -10.85 -6.11 26.76
N GLY A 410 -9.53 -6.07 26.58
CA GLY A 410 -8.57 -6.09 27.69
C GLY A 410 -8.64 -4.84 28.58
N THR A 411 -9.04 -3.71 28.00
CA THR A 411 -9.16 -2.41 28.67
C THR A 411 -10.62 -2.02 28.96
N GLY A 412 -11.60 -2.81 28.51
CA GLY A 412 -13.02 -2.52 28.70
C GLY A 412 -13.61 -1.53 27.69
N LEU A 413 -12.90 -1.23 26.58
CA LEU A 413 -13.36 -0.27 25.56
C LEU A 413 -14.58 -0.76 24.79
N GLU A 414 -14.87 -2.06 24.77
CA GLU A 414 -16.08 -2.65 24.22
C GLU A 414 -17.36 -2.15 24.91
N HIS A 415 -17.24 -1.66 26.15
CA HIS A 415 -18.35 -1.07 26.91
C HIS A 415 -18.71 0.36 26.48
N VAL A 416 -18.00 0.95 25.51
CA VAL A 416 -18.28 2.31 24.99
C VAL A 416 -19.76 2.52 24.64
N TRP A 417 -20.42 1.51 24.07
CA TRP A 417 -21.83 1.62 23.67
C TRP A 417 -22.80 1.73 24.84
N GLN A 418 -22.50 1.02 25.93
CA GLN A 418 -23.30 1.09 27.16
C GLN A 418 -23.01 2.40 27.89
N VAL A 419 -21.74 2.78 27.97
CA VAL A 419 -21.31 4.01 28.64
C VAL A 419 -21.80 5.22 27.87
N GLU A 420 -21.35 5.46 26.65
CA GLU A 420 -21.59 6.72 25.95
C GLU A 420 -22.99 6.85 25.35
N PHE A 421 -23.64 5.74 24.98
CA PHE A 421 -24.94 5.75 24.29
C PHE A 421 -26.10 5.17 25.11
N GLY A 422 -25.82 4.54 26.26
CA GLY A 422 -26.85 3.87 27.06
C GLY A 422 -27.47 2.66 26.37
N GLN A 423 -26.79 2.07 25.38
CA GLN A 423 -27.30 0.90 24.64
C GLN A 423 -27.42 -0.30 25.59
N SER A 424 -28.62 -0.88 25.67
CA SER A 424 -28.91 -2.06 26.51
C SER A 424 -29.25 -3.31 25.71
N GLU A 425 -29.89 -3.14 24.56
CA GLU A 425 -30.27 -4.24 23.65
C GLU A 425 -29.92 -3.88 22.21
N THR A 426 -29.57 -4.90 21.43
CA THR A 426 -29.35 -4.76 19.98
C THR A 426 -30.60 -5.24 19.23
N PRO A 427 -31.20 -4.42 18.37
CA PRO A 427 -32.32 -4.82 17.53
C PRO A 427 -31.96 -5.97 16.60
N ALA A 428 -32.86 -6.95 16.45
CA ALA A 428 -32.69 -8.08 15.53
C ALA A 428 -32.75 -7.65 14.04
N GLY A 429 -33.52 -6.60 13.73
CA GLY A 429 -33.63 -6.02 12.39
C GLY A 429 -34.19 -6.97 11.32
N ALA A 430 -33.54 -6.98 10.15
CA ALA A 430 -33.86 -7.76 8.96
C ALA A 430 -32.87 -8.93 8.72
N GLY A 431 -32.12 -9.34 9.75
CA GLY A 431 -31.23 -10.51 9.67
C GLY A 431 -29.78 -10.22 9.24
N ILE A 432 -29.35 -8.96 9.21
CA ILE A 432 -27.91 -8.65 9.08
C ILE A 432 -27.16 -9.12 10.32
N THR A 433 -26.09 -9.89 10.12
CA THR A 433 -25.30 -10.50 11.20
C THR A 433 -24.03 -9.71 11.51
N GLY A 434 -23.41 -9.07 10.52
CA GLY A 434 -22.14 -8.36 10.68
C GLY A 434 -21.73 -7.57 9.44
N ILE A 435 -20.59 -6.87 9.54
CA ILE A 435 -19.91 -6.27 8.38
C ILE A 435 -18.96 -7.34 7.82
N ASP A 436 -19.11 -7.72 6.55
CA ASP A 436 -18.21 -8.66 5.88
C ASP A 436 -16.92 -7.99 5.42
N HIS A 437 -17.05 -6.84 4.76
CA HIS A 437 -15.91 -6.06 4.28
C HIS A 437 -16.25 -4.58 4.08
N ILE A 438 -15.21 -3.76 4.04
CA ILE A 438 -15.29 -2.33 3.67
C ILE A 438 -14.53 -2.14 2.36
N ALA A 439 -15.12 -1.42 1.41
CA ALA A 439 -14.45 -1.05 0.18
C ALA A 439 -13.98 0.38 0.23
N GLN A 440 -12.67 0.56 0.18
CA GLN A 440 -12.02 1.83 0.04
C GLN A 440 -11.66 2.07 -1.43
N THR A 441 -11.86 3.29 -1.91
CA THR A 441 -11.54 3.73 -3.26
C THR A 441 -10.54 4.88 -3.17
N MET A 442 -9.50 4.84 -3.99
CA MET A 442 -8.36 5.76 -3.96
C MET A 442 -7.68 5.86 -5.33
N SER A 443 -6.68 6.73 -5.46
CA SER A 443 -5.78 6.67 -6.62
C SER A 443 -5.02 5.34 -6.61
N TYR A 444 -4.56 4.87 -7.76
CA TYR A 444 -3.72 3.65 -7.78
C TYR A 444 -2.42 3.85 -6.98
N GLU A 445 -1.84 5.05 -7.02
CA GLU A 445 -0.69 5.46 -6.23
C GLU A 445 -0.93 5.23 -4.73
N ASP A 446 -2.04 5.78 -4.21
CA ASP A 446 -2.42 5.60 -2.80
C ASP A 446 -2.68 4.13 -2.45
N MET A 447 -3.16 3.32 -3.40
CA MET A 447 -3.46 1.92 -3.12
C MET A 447 -2.21 1.15 -2.66
N LEU A 448 -1.03 1.45 -3.21
CA LEU A 448 0.24 0.87 -2.77
C LEU A 448 0.56 1.28 -1.33
N SER A 449 0.47 2.59 -1.03
CA SER A 449 0.65 3.14 0.32
C SER A 449 -0.28 2.49 1.35
N TRP A 450 -1.56 2.28 1.00
CA TRP A 450 -2.55 1.72 1.91
C TRP A 450 -2.43 0.21 2.08
N THR A 451 -2.01 -0.52 1.04
CA THR A 451 -1.59 -1.92 1.19
C THR A 451 -0.43 -2.03 2.18
N LEU A 452 0.61 -1.19 2.04
CA LEU A 452 1.73 -1.14 2.99
C LEU A 452 1.28 -0.75 4.40
N PHE A 453 0.39 0.24 4.53
CA PHE A 453 -0.17 0.66 5.82
C PHE A 453 -0.81 -0.51 6.56
N TYR A 454 -1.78 -1.20 5.96
CA TYR A 454 -2.50 -2.27 6.64
C TYR A 454 -1.59 -3.46 6.96
N THR A 455 -0.72 -3.85 6.03
CA THR A 455 0.19 -5.01 6.22
C THR A 455 1.38 -4.71 7.12
N SER A 456 1.74 -3.44 7.34
CA SER A 456 2.81 -3.07 8.29
C SER A 456 2.27 -2.85 9.70
N VAL A 457 1.05 -2.34 9.86
CA VAL A 457 0.46 -2.02 11.18
C VAL A 457 -0.26 -3.23 11.79
N PHE A 458 -1.10 -3.93 11.01
CA PHE A 458 -1.95 -5.01 11.49
C PHE A 458 -1.44 -6.37 11.02
N ASP A 459 -1.83 -7.43 11.74
CA ASP A 459 -1.57 -8.80 11.28
C ASP A 459 -2.56 -9.15 10.17
N MET A 460 -2.19 -8.78 8.94
CA MET A 460 -3.03 -8.94 7.76
C MET A 460 -2.19 -9.39 6.56
N ARG A 461 -2.84 -10.08 5.63
CA ARG A 461 -2.28 -10.53 4.35
C ARG A 461 -3.00 -9.84 3.20
N LYS A 462 -2.27 -9.61 2.11
CA LYS A 462 -2.84 -9.10 0.87
C LYS A 462 -3.13 -10.22 -0.12
N SER A 463 -4.18 -10.07 -0.92
CA SER A 463 -4.48 -10.93 -2.06
C SER A 463 -3.65 -10.54 -3.28
N ALA A 464 -3.68 -11.38 -4.30
CA ALA A 464 -3.31 -10.95 -5.65
C ALA A 464 -4.19 -9.77 -6.09
N MET A 465 -3.61 -8.87 -6.88
CA MET A 465 -4.33 -7.76 -7.49
C MET A 465 -5.21 -8.27 -8.63
N VAL A 466 -6.41 -7.70 -8.75
CA VAL A 466 -7.41 -8.06 -9.75
C VAL A 466 -7.80 -6.82 -10.55
N ASP A 467 -7.89 -6.99 -11.86
CA ASP A 467 -8.36 -5.97 -12.78
C ASP A 467 -9.89 -5.99 -12.89
N VAL A 468 -10.51 -4.87 -12.53
CA VAL A 468 -11.96 -4.66 -12.64
C VAL A 468 -12.25 -3.74 -13.83
N PHE A 469 -12.92 -4.29 -14.84
CA PHE A 469 -13.27 -3.57 -16.05
C PHE A 469 -14.51 -2.69 -15.83
N ASP A 470 -14.30 -1.37 -15.82
CA ASP A 470 -15.35 -0.36 -15.92
C ASP A 470 -15.53 0.04 -17.40
N PRO A 471 -16.75 0.32 -17.89
CA PRO A 471 -16.95 0.76 -19.28
C PRO A 471 -16.14 1.99 -19.71
N ASP A 472 -15.68 2.81 -18.76
CA ASP A 472 -14.88 4.02 -18.98
C ASP A 472 -13.40 3.87 -18.59
N GLY A 473 -12.94 2.67 -18.19
CA GLY A 473 -11.53 2.43 -17.83
C GLY A 473 -11.28 1.21 -16.94
N LEU A 474 -10.05 1.09 -16.44
CA LEU A 474 -9.65 0.01 -15.54
C LEU A 474 -9.65 0.51 -14.09
N VAL A 475 -10.11 -0.32 -13.16
CA VAL A 475 -9.91 -0.14 -11.72
C VAL A 475 -9.15 -1.35 -11.22
N ARG A 476 -8.01 -1.14 -10.56
CA ARG A 476 -7.27 -2.22 -9.91
C ARG A 476 -7.84 -2.42 -8.51
N SER A 477 -8.06 -3.66 -8.13
CA SER A 477 -8.60 -4.03 -6.83
C SER A 477 -7.66 -4.99 -6.11
N GLN A 478 -7.41 -4.76 -4.84
CA GLN A 478 -6.62 -5.65 -3.99
C GLN A 478 -7.27 -5.76 -2.62
N VAL A 479 -7.33 -6.97 -2.07
CA VAL A 479 -7.91 -7.20 -0.76
C VAL A 479 -6.81 -7.32 0.28
N VAL A 480 -6.99 -6.68 1.42
CA VAL A 480 -6.19 -6.92 2.63
C VAL A 480 -7.11 -7.51 3.69
N GLU A 481 -6.74 -8.67 4.24
CA GLU A 481 -7.57 -9.41 5.20
C GLU A 481 -6.77 -9.95 6.39
N SER A 482 -7.42 -10.06 7.55
CA SER A 482 -6.85 -10.77 8.70
C SER A 482 -6.75 -12.28 8.43
N PRO A 483 -5.83 -13.01 9.08
CA PRO A 483 -5.66 -14.46 8.87
C PRO A 483 -6.93 -15.30 9.06
N ASP A 484 -7.82 -14.86 9.96
CA ASP A 484 -9.12 -15.48 10.26
C ASP A 484 -10.26 -15.00 9.34
N GLY A 485 -10.01 -14.02 8.48
CA GLY A 485 -11.00 -13.41 7.59
C GLY A 485 -12.03 -12.52 8.30
N ALA A 486 -11.83 -12.18 9.57
CA ALA A 486 -12.75 -11.34 10.36
C ALA A 486 -12.73 -9.87 9.93
N LEU A 487 -11.58 -9.34 9.54
CA LEU A 487 -11.45 -8.01 8.93
C LEU A 487 -11.03 -8.16 7.47
N LYS A 488 -11.83 -7.60 6.56
CA LYS A 488 -11.53 -7.55 5.13
C LYS A 488 -11.72 -6.13 4.61
N ILE A 489 -10.72 -5.63 3.89
CA ILE A 489 -10.73 -4.30 3.27
C ILE A 489 -10.38 -4.48 1.80
N THR A 490 -11.30 -4.07 0.91
CA THR A 490 -11.02 -4.04 -0.52
C THR A 490 -10.51 -2.65 -0.90
N LEU A 491 -9.33 -2.58 -1.48
CA LEU A 491 -8.68 -1.35 -1.92
C LEU A 491 -8.84 -1.26 -3.43
N ASN A 492 -9.51 -0.21 -3.90
CA ASN A 492 -9.80 0.02 -5.32
C ASN A 492 -9.04 1.26 -5.81
N GLY A 493 -7.96 1.02 -6.57
CA GLY A 493 -7.14 2.03 -7.22
C GLY A 493 -7.70 2.40 -8.60
N ALA A 494 -8.16 3.63 -8.76
CA ALA A 494 -8.65 4.15 -10.03
C ALA A 494 -7.59 4.98 -10.75
N ASP A 495 -7.27 4.60 -11.99
CA ASP A 495 -6.31 5.35 -12.85
C ASP A 495 -6.98 6.52 -13.60
N SER A 496 -8.31 6.49 -13.76
CA SER A 496 -9.04 7.51 -14.53
C SER A 496 -10.27 8.04 -13.80
N HIS A 497 -10.41 9.37 -13.77
CA HIS A 497 -11.59 10.09 -13.27
C HIS A 497 -12.89 9.77 -14.02
N ARG A 498 -12.83 9.06 -15.16
CA ARG A 498 -14.02 8.70 -15.95
C ARG A 498 -14.74 7.45 -15.42
N THR A 499 -14.00 6.55 -14.77
CA THR A 499 -14.54 5.34 -14.13
C THR A 499 -15.46 5.71 -12.97
N LEU A 500 -16.35 4.81 -12.54
CA LEU A 500 -17.23 5.09 -11.40
C LEU A 500 -16.44 5.34 -10.11
N ALA A 501 -15.35 4.59 -9.90
CA ALA A 501 -14.41 4.79 -8.81
C ALA A 501 -13.70 6.16 -8.90
N GLY A 502 -13.19 6.53 -10.07
CA GLY A 502 -12.54 7.82 -10.28
C GLY A 502 -13.50 9.03 -10.18
N ARG A 503 -14.76 8.86 -10.59
CA ARG A 503 -15.80 9.89 -10.40
C ARG A 503 -16.11 10.08 -8.93
N PHE A 504 -16.30 8.99 -8.18
CA PHE A 504 -16.50 9.05 -6.74
C PHE A 504 -15.39 9.87 -6.07
N LEU A 505 -14.12 9.60 -6.38
CA LEU A 505 -12.99 10.39 -5.86
C LEU A 505 -13.07 11.87 -6.23
N SER A 506 -13.42 12.19 -7.48
CA SER A 506 -13.50 13.57 -7.95
C SER A 506 -14.69 14.35 -7.38
N GLU A 507 -15.83 13.69 -7.18
CA GLU A 507 -17.09 14.32 -6.76
C GLU A 507 -17.20 14.44 -5.23
N THR A 508 -16.53 13.54 -4.49
CA THR A 508 -16.54 13.53 -3.02
C THR A 508 -15.27 14.12 -2.41
N PHE A 509 -14.42 14.78 -3.21
CA PHE A 509 -13.15 15.35 -2.77
C PHE A 509 -12.30 14.35 -1.97
N GLY A 510 -12.16 13.14 -2.53
CA GLY A 510 -11.36 12.07 -1.98
C GLY A 510 -11.97 11.36 -0.76
N ALA A 511 -13.31 11.23 -0.65
CA ALA A 511 -13.87 10.28 0.31
C ALA A 511 -13.29 8.87 0.06
N SER A 512 -13.05 8.15 1.15
CA SER A 512 -12.26 6.91 1.10
C SER A 512 -13.13 5.66 0.99
N VAL A 513 -14.20 5.54 1.79
CA VAL A 513 -15.09 4.37 1.74
C VAL A 513 -16.17 4.58 0.68
N GLN A 514 -16.23 3.69 -0.30
CA GLN A 514 -17.27 3.71 -1.33
C GLN A 514 -18.44 2.78 -1.00
N HIS A 515 -18.17 1.63 -0.39
CA HIS A 515 -19.25 0.75 0.06
C HIS A 515 -18.92 -0.02 1.34
N VAL A 516 -19.98 -0.38 2.05
CA VAL A 516 -19.96 -1.24 3.24
C VAL A 516 -20.79 -2.48 2.94
N ALA A 517 -20.18 -3.66 3.07
CA ALA A 517 -20.83 -4.93 2.82
C ALA A 517 -21.32 -5.58 4.12
N LEU A 518 -22.57 -6.01 4.12
CA LEU A 518 -23.32 -6.52 5.25
C LEU A 518 -23.61 -8.01 5.03
N ALA A 519 -23.19 -8.85 5.97
CA ALA A 519 -23.41 -10.28 5.93
C ALA A 519 -24.80 -10.66 6.44
N THR A 520 -25.39 -11.70 5.86
CA THR A 520 -26.61 -12.38 6.34
C THR A 520 -26.51 -13.88 6.08
N ASP A 521 -27.21 -14.66 6.91
CA ASP A 521 -27.29 -16.12 6.80
C ASP A 521 -28.34 -16.58 5.75
N ASP A 522 -29.34 -15.74 5.45
CA ASP A 522 -30.35 -15.97 4.42
C ASP A 522 -30.68 -14.66 3.69
N ILE A 523 -29.98 -14.44 2.58
CA ILE A 523 -30.14 -13.22 1.76
C ILE A 523 -31.57 -13.06 1.25
N PHE A 524 -32.28 -14.14 0.96
CA PHE A 524 -33.61 -14.03 0.38
C PHE A 524 -34.65 -13.67 1.43
N SER A 525 -34.55 -14.21 2.64
CA SER A 525 -35.39 -13.80 3.78
C SER A 525 -35.07 -12.35 4.17
N THR A 526 -33.79 -11.99 4.27
CA THR A 526 -33.36 -10.62 4.58
C THR A 526 -33.89 -9.61 3.57
N LEU A 527 -33.71 -9.86 2.27
CA LEU A 527 -34.19 -8.93 1.23
C LEU A 527 -35.72 -8.85 1.19
N THR A 528 -36.43 -9.94 1.48
CA THR A 528 -37.90 -9.93 1.57
C THR A 528 -38.37 -8.99 2.68
N ASP A 529 -37.76 -9.06 3.87
CA ASP A 529 -38.10 -8.14 4.98
C ASP A 529 -37.69 -6.69 4.67
N MET A 530 -36.50 -6.49 4.08
CA MET A 530 -36.05 -5.16 3.64
C MET A 530 -37.02 -4.54 2.62
N THR A 531 -37.48 -5.30 1.62
CA THR A 531 -38.47 -4.83 0.63
C THR A 531 -39.80 -4.48 1.30
N ALA A 532 -40.25 -5.26 2.29
CA ALA A 532 -41.45 -4.93 3.06
C ALA A 532 -41.30 -3.61 3.85
N ARG A 533 -40.07 -3.24 4.21
CA ARG A 533 -39.71 -1.94 4.83
C ARG A 533 -39.47 -0.82 3.82
N GLY A 534 -39.59 -1.09 2.52
CA GLY A 534 -39.42 -0.11 1.44
C GLY A 534 -38.01 -0.02 0.86
N PHE A 535 -37.14 -1.01 1.10
CA PHE A 535 -35.82 -1.06 0.46
C PHE A 535 -35.95 -1.27 -1.05
N GLU A 536 -35.25 -0.42 -1.81
CA GLU A 536 -35.18 -0.51 -3.27
C GLU A 536 -33.77 -0.97 -3.69
N PRO A 537 -33.60 -2.24 -4.10
CA PRO A 537 -32.30 -2.73 -4.56
C PRO A 537 -31.89 -2.10 -5.89
N LEU A 538 -30.61 -2.22 -6.23
CA LEU A 538 -30.06 -1.83 -7.52
C LEU A 538 -30.65 -2.73 -8.62
N PRO A 539 -31.37 -2.17 -9.62
CA PRO A 539 -32.06 -2.99 -10.61
C PRO A 539 -31.10 -3.65 -11.61
N MET A 540 -31.18 -4.97 -11.71
CA MET A 540 -30.41 -5.79 -12.65
C MET A 540 -31.24 -6.18 -13.87
N PRO A 541 -30.66 -6.22 -15.08
CA PRO A 541 -31.41 -6.50 -16.30
C PRO A 541 -31.72 -8.00 -16.43
N GLN A 542 -32.82 -8.33 -17.12
CA GLN A 542 -33.20 -9.72 -17.46
C GLN A 542 -32.03 -10.51 -18.05
N ASN A 543 -31.28 -9.89 -18.97
CA ASN A 543 -30.16 -10.52 -19.66
C ASN A 543 -29.09 -11.09 -18.72
N TYR A 544 -28.94 -10.55 -17.50
CA TYR A 544 -28.01 -11.11 -16.52
C TYR A 544 -28.46 -12.48 -16.02
N TYR A 545 -29.75 -12.65 -15.76
CA TYR A 545 -30.33 -13.92 -15.30
C TYR A 545 -30.41 -14.95 -16.41
N ASP A 546 -30.70 -14.52 -17.64
CA ASP A 546 -30.66 -15.39 -18.82
C ASP A 546 -29.25 -15.97 -19.04
N ASP A 547 -28.22 -15.17 -18.81
CA ASP A 547 -26.81 -15.59 -18.86
C ASP A 547 -26.43 -16.51 -17.69
N LEU A 548 -26.90 -16.23 -16.46
CA LEU A 548 -26.71 -17.13 -15.32
C LEU A 548 -27.31 -18.52 -15.59
N ALA A 549 -28.51 -18.59 -16.16
CA ALA A 549 -29.17 -19.85 -16.52
C ALA A 549 -28.39 -20.67 -17.55
N ALA A 550 -27.61 -20.00 -18.41
CA ALA A 550 -26.76 -20.66 -19.40
C ALA A 550 -25.40 -21.10 -18.83
N ARG A 551 -24.87 -20.37 -17.83
CA ARG A 551 -23.55 -20.62 -17.24
C ARG A 551 -23.55 -21.60 -16.07
N PHE A 552 -24.62 -21.61 -15.28
CA PHE A 552 -24.69 -22.36 -14.03
C PHE A 552 -25.93 -23.26 -13.99
N ASP A 553 -25.84 -24.36 -13.24
CA ASP A 553 -26.97 -25.26 -12.97
C ASP A 553 -27.78 -24.75 -11.76
N ILE A 554 -28.52 -23.64 -11.97
CA ILE A 554 -29.36 -23.00 -10.95
C ILE A 554 -30.80 -23.48 -11.12
N ALA A 555 -31.41 -23.96 -10.02
CA ALA A 555 -32.82 -24.37 -10.03
C ALA A 555 -33.74 -23.23 -10.52
N PRO A 556 -34.74 -23.48 -11.40
CA PRO A 556 -35.59 -22.43 -11.96
C PRO A 556 -36.28 -21.54 -10.92
N ASP A 557 -36.75 -22.14 -9.81
CA ASP A 557 -37.41 -21.40 -8.73
C ASP A 557 -36.42 -20.48 -7.98
N LEU A 558 -35.17 -20.91 -7.82
CA LEU A 558 -34.12 -20.10 -7.21
C LEU A 558 -33.75 -18.92 -8.12
N LEU A 559 -33.58 -19.18 -9.42
CA LEU A 559 -33.29 -18.13 -10.41
C LEU A 559 -34.41 -17.08 -10.47
N ALA A 560 -35.68 -17.51 -10.44
CA ALA A 560 -36.82 -16.60 -10.40
C ALA A 560 -36.80 -15.72 -9.14
N ARG A 561 -36.49 -16.30 -7.98
CA ARG A 561 -36.37 -15.55 -6.72
C ARG A 561 -35.21 -14.58 -6.72
N MET A 562 -34.07 -14.98 -7.29
CA MET A 562 -32.92 -14.09 -7.49
C MET A 562 -33.28 -12.91 -8.38
N GLN A 563 -34.01 -13.16 -9.47
CA GLN A 563 -34.47 -12.12 -10.38
C GLN A 563 -35.41 -11.13 -9.70
N GLU A 564 -36.40 -11.62 -8.95
CA GLU A 564 -37.37 -10.78 -8.23
C GLU A 564 -36.66 -9.83 -7.25
N LEU A 565 -35.67 -10.34 -6.51
CA LEU A 565 -34.97 -9.61 -5.46
C LEU A 565 -33.68 -8.92 -5.91
N ASN A 566 -33.38 -8.93 -7.22
CA ASN A 566 -32.18 -8.34 -7.81
C ASN A 566 -30.85 -8.92 -7.26
N VAL A 567 -30.82 -10.22 -6.97
CA VAL A 567 -29.66 -10.93 -6.42
C VAL A 567 -28.71 -11.35 -7.54
N LEU A 568 -27.46 -10.89 -7.45
CA LEU A 568 -26.33 -11.36 -8.23
C LEU A 568 -25.76 -12.65 -7.62
N TYR A 569 -25.12 -13.45 -8.46
CA TYR A 569 -24.61 -14.77 -8.11
C TYR A 569 -23.21 -15.00 -8.66
N ASP A 570 -22.40 -15.66 -7.86
CA ASP A 570 -21.13 -16.25 -8.26
C ASP A 570 -20.97 -17.63 -7.60
N HIS A 571 -20.19 -18.51 -8.21
CA HIS A 571 -19.95 -19.85 -7.68
C HIS A 571 -18.58 -20.34 -8.12
N ASP A 572 -17.77 -20.75 -7.14
CA ASP A 572 -16.48 -21.40 -7.39
C ASP A 572 -16.53 -22.89 -7.02
N GLU A 573 -15.41 -23.60 -7.06
CA GLU A 573 -15.38 -25.03 -6.71
C GLU A 573 -15.75 -25.31 -5.25
N LYS A 574 -15.79 -24.29 -4.38
CA LYS A 574 -15.91 -24.41 -2.92
C LYS A 574 -17.24 -23.88 -2.38
N GLY A 575 -18.00 -23.08 -3.13
CA GLY A 575 -19.34 -22.68 -2.73
C GLY A 575 -19.96 -21.58 -3.57
N ALA A 576 -21.21 -21.26 -3.23
CA ALA A 576 -21.98 -20.18 -3.80
C ALA A 576 -21.77 -18.84 -3.07
N PHE A 577 -22.02 -17.77 -3.80
CA PHE A 577 -22.00 -16.40 -3.29
C PHE A 577 -23.14 -15.59 -3.90
N PHE A 578 -23.92 -14.97 -3.03
CA PHE A 578 -25.08 -14.16 -3.39
C PHE A 578 -24.85 -12.73 -2.95
N GLN A 579 -25.14 -11.77 -3.82
CA GLN A 579 -24.91 -10.34 -3.57
C GLN A 579 -26.12 -9.52 -4.02
N CYS A 580 -26.51 -8.52 -3.24
CA CYS A 580 -27.47 -7.50 -3.60
C CYS A 580 -26.92 -6.13 -3.21
N TYR A 581 -27.13 -5.12 -4.04
CA TYR A 581 -26.60 -3.78 -3.81
C TYR A 581 -27.72 -2.78 -3.60
N SER A 582 -27.53 -1.81 -2.71
CA SER A 582 -28.41 -0.65 -2.65
C SER A 582 -28.18 0.25 -3.86
N LYS A 583 -29.14 1.13 -4.14
CA LYS A 583 -28.86 2.32 -4.97
C LYS A 583 -27.80 3.18 -4.29
N ALA A 584 -27.06 3.94 -5.10
CA ALA A 584 -26.07 4.88 -4.58
C ALA A 584 -26.76 6.07 -3.89
N PHE A 585 -26.16 6.54 -2.79
CA PHE A 585 -26.53 7.72 -2.03
C PHE A 585 -25.30 8.60 -1.79
N ALA A 586 -25.48 9.80 -1.25
CA ALA A 586 -24.40 10.70 -0.80
C ALA A 586 -23.12 10.70 -1.67
N GLY A 587 -23.25 11.09 -2.94
CA GLY A 587 -22.08 11.23 -3.83
C GLY A 587 -21.47 9.91 -4.34
N GLY A 588 -22.16 8.77 -4.19
CA GLY A 588 -21.76 7.49 -4.78
C GLY A 588 -21.53 6.36 -3.78
N LEU A 589 -21.76 6.61 -2.48
CA LEU A 589 -21.78 5.59 -1.43
C LEU A 589 -22.91 4.58 -1.67
N PHE A 590 -22.69 3.31 -1.33
CA PHE A 590 -23.75 2.29 -1.35
C PHE A 590 -23.50 1.19 -0.31
N PHE A 591 -24.54 0.40 -0.04
CA PHE A 591 -24.43 -0.82 0.77
C PHE A 591 -24.49 -2.06 -0.13
N GLU A 592 -23.77 -3.10 0.29
CA GLU A 592 -23.88 -4.44 -0.26
C GLU A 592 -24.48 -5.36 0.82
N ILE A 593 -25.40 -6.24 0.44
CA ILE A 593 -25.94 -7.31 1.27
C ILE A 593 -25.49 -8.61 0.63
N LEU A 594 -24.84 -9.48 1.38
CA LEU A 594 -24.29 -10.72 0.85
C LEU A 594 -24.56 -11.92 1.75
N GLN A 595 -24.64 -13.08 1.09
CA GLN A 595 -24.58 -14.38 1.72
C GLN A 595 -23.51 -15.20 1.01
N ARG A 596 -22.69 -15.88 1.80
CA ARG A 596 -21.53 -16.64 1.33
C ARG A 596 -21.55 -18.02 1.93
N ASP A 597 -21.42 -19.04 1.10
CA ASP A 597 -21.18 -20.39 1.59
C ASP A 597 -19.82 -20.46 2.29
N PRO A 598 -19.66 -21.22 3.38
CA PRO A 598 -18.41 -21.25 4.16
C PRO A 598 -17.13 -21.53 3.35
N GLY A 599 -17.23 -22.19 2.19
CA GLY A 599 -16.10 -22.49 1.31
C GLY A 599 -15.73 -21.39 0.32
N TYR A 600 -16.64 -20.47 -0.01
CA TYR A 600 -16.39 -19.43 -1.02
C TYR A 600 -15.57 -18.27 -0.43
N THR A 601 -14.37 -18.02 -0.95
CA THR A 601 -13.47 -16.97 -0.42
C THR A 601 -13.36 -15.72 -1.31
N GLY A 602 -14.06 -15.69 -2.45
CA GLY A 602 -14.00 -14.58 -3.42
C GLY A 602 -14.77 -13.33 -2.99
N PHE A 603 -14.85 -12.32 -3.85
CA PHE A 603 -15.61 -11.09 -3.59
C PHE A 603 -16.64 -10.80 -4.70
N GLY A 604 -16.98 -11.82 -5.49
CA GLY A 604 -17.85 -11.66 -6.65
C GLY A 604 -17.26 -10.70 -7.70
N ALA A 605 -15.93 -10.75 -7.90
CA ALA A 605 -15.26 -9.93 -8.91
C ALA A 605 -15.89 -10.05 -10.32
N PRO A 606 -16.36 -11.24 -10.79
CA PRO A 606 -17.09 -11.35 -12.05
C PRO A 606 -18.39 -10.53 -12.11
N ASN A 607 -18.98 -10.19 -10.97
CA ASN A 607 -20.20 -9.38 -10.88
C ASN A 607 -19.95 -7.87 -10.94
N ALA A 608 -18.71 -7.42 -10.73
CA ALA A 608 -18.38 -6.00 -10.66
C ALA A 608 -18.73 -5.22 -11.94
N PRO A 609 -18.45 -5.68 -13.18
CA PRO A 609 -18.82 -4.96 -14.39
C PRO A 609 -20.34 -4.76 -14.53
N PHE A 610 -21.14 -5.76 -14.13
CA PHE A 610 -22.59 -5.69 -14.21
C PHE A 610 -23.16 -4.71 -13.17
N ARG A 611 -22.65 -4.75 -11.93
CA ARG A 611 -22.96 -3.76 -10.89
C ARG A 611 -22.63 -2.34 -11.37
N ILE A 612 -21.42 -2.12 -11.87
CA ILE A 612 -20.96 -0.80 -12.35
C ILE A 612 -21.90 -0.29 -13.45
N ALA A 613 -22.24 -1.14 -14.43
CA ALA A 613 -23.16 -0.78 -15.49
C ALA A 613 -24.56 -0.43 -14.94
N ALA A 614 -25.05 -1.15 -13.93
CA ALA A 614 -26.32 -0.85 -13.27
C ALA A 614 -26.30 0.47 -12.48
N GLN A 615 -25.23 0.73 -11.72
CA GLN A 615 -25.06 1.99 -11.00
C GLN A 615 -24.98 3.18 -11.97
N LYS A 616 -24.25 3.05 -13.09
CA LYS A 616 -24.17 4.11 -14.10
C LYS A 616 -25.53 4.47 -14.73
N ARG A 617 -26.45 3.51 -14.86
CA ARG A 617 -27.82 3.80 -15.34
C ARG A 617 -28.61 4.67 -14.36
N GLN A 618 -28.28 4.65 -13.08
CA GLN A 618 -28.90 5.48 -12.05
C GLN A 618 -28.28 6.89 -11.96
N VAL A 619 -27.03 7.05 -12.41
CA VAL A 619 -26.36 8.36 -12.44
C VAL A 619 -27.00 9.23 -13.52
N ARG A 620 -27.52 10.40 -13.14
CA ARG A 620 -28.10 11.38 -14.07
C ARG A 620 -27.08 11.76 -15.16
N GLY A 621 -27.50 11.76 -16.42
CA GLY A 621 -26.68 12.27 -17.53
C GLY A 621 -26.35 13.76 -17.36
N ARG A 622 -25.11 14.16 -17.66
CA ARG A 622 -24.69 15.57 -17.68
C ARG A 622 -25.65 16.39 -18.56
N GLY A 623 -26.29 17.41 -17.99
CA GLY A 623 -27.07 18.41 -18.74
C GLY A 623 -28.60 18.41 -18.56
N MET A 624 -29.19 17.53 -17.73
CA MET A 624 -30.62 17.62 -17.44
C MET A 624 -30.90 18.48 -16.19
N PRO A 625 -31.84 19.45 -16.25
CA PRO A 625 -32.26 20.23 -15.08
C PRO A 625 -32.86 19.34 -13.98
N ALA A 626 -32.66 19.71 -12.71
CA ALA A 626 -33.39 19.09 -11.61
C ALA A 626 -34.89 19.38 -11.77
N ARG A 627 -35.73 18.33 -11.70
CA ARG A 627 -37.19 18.47 -11.64
C ARG A 627 -37.63 18.90 -10.26
#